data_AF-A0A351XPD1-F1
#
_entry.id   AF-A0A351XPD1-F1
#
_cell.length_a   1.000
_cell.length_b   1.000
_cell.length_c   1.000
_cell.angle_alpha   90.00
_cell.angle_beta   90.00
_cell.angle_gamma   90.00
#
_symmetry.space_group_name_H-M   'P 1'
#
loop_
_entity.id
_entity.type
_entity.pdbx_description
1 polymer ?
#
loop_
_entity_poly.entity_id
_entity_poly.type
_entity_poly.pdbx_seq_one_letter_code
_entity_poly.pdbx_strand_id
1 'polypeptide(L)'
;MREEMQQKHWSSSNVFPVFMLSAPQHDQEFVVLEGDGEDALLFGPGRSPSSFLPGDCGTVIIHAHHHFIFLQNINLNDQIILNDQMGTEYQYCVLDVSIIDLDKTKIEITNTDELKLVTPWPFDGFTKDNTLRYIVTARKYETYQN
;
A
#
# COMPACT_ATOMS: atom_id res chain seq x y z
N MET A 1 4.19 3.17 38.16
CA MET A 1 5.29 2.69 37.29
C MET A 1 5.09 1.19 37.15
N ARG A 2 4.31 0.76 36.15
CA ARG A 2 4.09 -0.66 35.85
C ARG A 2 4.88 -0.96 34.58
N GLU A 3 5.89 -1.80 34.71
CA GLU A 3 6.55 -2.45 33.60
C GLU A 3 5.55 -3.46 33.02
N GLU A 4 4.97 -3.14 31.85
CA GLU A 4 4.26 -4.14 31.07
C GLU A 4 5.27 -4.91 30.23
N MET A 5 5.31 -6.22 30.52
CA MET A 5 6.15 -7.22 29.89
C MET A 5 5.95 -7.19 28.37
N GLN A 6 6.91 -6.61 27.65
CA GLN A 6 7.15 -6.93 26.25
C GLN A 6 7.55 -8.41 26.18
N GLN A 7 6.56 -9.29 25.99
CA GLN A 7 6.83 -10.64 25.52
C GLN A 7 7.28 -10.56 24.05
N LYS A 8 8.57 -10.32 23.91
CA LYS A 8 9.32 -10.32 22.67
C LYS A 8 9.49 -11.77 22.21
N HIS A 9 8.52 -12.27 21.46
CA HIS A 9 8.57 -13.62 20.93
C HIS A 9 8.09 -13.68 19.47
N TRP A 10 8.79 -12.98 18.56
CA TRP A 10 9.49 -13.54 17.39
C TRP A 10 10.11 -12.38 16.56
N SER A 11 11.14 -12.72 15.78
CA SER A 11 12.23 -11.94 15.15
C SER A 11 12.03 -10.46 14.77
N SER A 12 12.97 -9.63 15.26
CA SER A 12 13.70 -8.47 14.65
C SER A 12 13.04 -7.46 13.70
N SER A 13 11.78 -7.62 13.33
CA SER A 13 11.13 -6.81 12.31
C SER A 13 9.98 -6.10 13.01
N ASN A 14 10.03 -4.77 13.09
CA ASN A 14 8.96 -3.93 13.67
C ASN A 14 7.72 -3.96 12.75
N VAL A 15 7.12 -5.13 12.56
CA VAL A 15 5.97 -5.35 11.70
C VAL A 15 4.72 -5.28 12.57
N PHE A 16 3.94 -4.22 12.43
CA PHE A 16 2.69 -4.03 13.16
C PHE A 16 1.62 -3.44 12.21
N PRO A 17 0.33 -3.73 12.46
CA PRO A 17 -0.75 -3.20 11.62
C PRO A 17 -0.89 -1.69 11.76
N VAL A 18 -1.10 -0.99 10.65
CA VAL A 18 -1.27 0.47 10.60
C VAL A 18 -2.67 0.90 10.20
N PHE A 19 -3.26 0.26 9.18
CA PHE A 19 -4.62 0.54 8.70
C PHE A 19 -5.11 -0.63 7.84
N MET A 20 -6.38 -0.61 7.43
CA MET A 20 -6.92 -1.56 6.46
C MET A 20 -6.94 -0.95 5.06
N LEU A 21 -6.76 -1.79 4.04
CA LEU A 21 -7.03 -1.48 2.64
C LEU A 21 -8.15 -2.40 2.14
N SER A 22 -9.13 -1.83 1.46
CA SER A 22 -10.20 -2.58 0.81
C SER A 22 -10.31 -2.15 -0.66
N ALA A 23 -10.54 -3.11 -1.55
CA ALA A 23 -10.81 -2.89 -2.97
C ALA A 23 -12.15 -3.56 -3.32
N PRO A 24 -13.30 -2.87 -3.10
CA PRO A 24 -14.62 -3.50 -3.12
C PRO A 24 -14.98 -4.17 -4.45
N GLN A 25 -14.62 -3.56 -5.59
CA GLN A 25 -14.87 -4.15 -6.91
C GLN A 25 -14.13 -5.48 -7.16
N HIS A 26 -13.13 -5.80 -6.33
CA HIS A 26 -12.29 -6.98 -6.46
C HIS A 26 -12.49 -7.99 -5.32
N ASP A 27 -13.41 -7.71 -4.38
CA ASP A 27 -13.65 -8.52 -3.17
C ASP A 27 -12.34 -8.80 -2.40
N GLN A 28 -11.50 -7.78 -2.29
CA GLN A 28 -10.23 -7.86 -1.57
C GLN A 28 -10.19 -6.93 -0.37
N GLU A 29 -9.62 -7.43 0.72
CA GLU A 29 -9.37 -6.68 1.93
C GLU A 29 -8.07 -7.15 2.58
N PHE A 30 -7.26 -6.21 3.05
CA PHE A 30 -5.97 -6.47 3.66
C PHE A 30 -5.74 -5.60 4.88
N VAL A 31 -5.16 -6.19 5.92
CA VAL A 31 -4.48 -5.43 6.96
C VAL A 31 -3.14 -4.98 6.41
N VAL A 32 -2.89 -3.67 6.40
CA VAL A 32 -1.63 -3.09 5.95
C VAL A 32 -0.70 -2.96 7.15
N LEU A 33 0.54 -3.41 6.97
CA LEU A 33 1.59 -3.42 7.99
C LEU A 33 2.52 -2.22 7.81
N GLU A 34 3.19 -1.80 8.88
CA GLU A 34 4.29 -0.85 8.76
C GLU A 34 5.54 -1.53 8.19
N GLY A 35 6.14 -0.93 7.16
CA GLY A 35 7.36 -1.40 6.52
C GLY A 35 7.13 -2.10 5.19
N ASP A 36 8.05 -1.89 4.25
CA ASP A 36 8.05 -2.43 2.88
C ASP A 36 9.24 -3.37 2.60
N GLY A 37 9.91 -3.85 3.65
CA GLY A 37 10.98 -4.85 3.56
C GLY A 37 10.46 -6.27 3.35
N GLU A 38 11.33 -7.15 2.84
CA GLU A 38 10.97 -8.55 2.50
C GLU A 38 10.24 -9.28 3.62
N ASP A 39 10.72 -9.16 4.87
CA ASP A 39 10.09 -9.79 6.03
C ASP A 39 8.65 -9.35 6.24
N ALA A 40 8.35 -8.05 6.09
CA ALA A 40 7.00 -7.52 6.27
C ALA A 40 6.06 -8.02 5.16
N LEU A 41 6.57 -8.02 3.92
CA LEU A 41 5.79 -8.38 2.73
C LEU A 41 5.50 -9.88 2.61
N LEU A 42 6.13 -10.73 3.44
CA LEU A 42 5.74 -12.13 3.60
C LEU A 42 4.40 -12.29 4.34
N PHE A 43 4.03 -11.34 5.19
CA PHE A 43 2.82 -11.42 6.03
C PHE A 43 1.63 -10.64 5.46
N GLY A 44 1.87 -9.62 4.65
CA GLY A 44 0.81 -8.82 4.07
C GLY A 44 1.33 -7.61 3.31
N PRO A 45 0.43 -6.78 2.76
CA PRO A 45 0.80 -5.49 2.20
C PRO A 45 1.47 -4.59 3.25
N GLY A 46 2.52 -3.90 2.85
CA GLY A 46 3.34 -3.06 3.71
C GLY A 46 3.36 -1.61 3.24
N ARG A 47 3.08 -0.67 4.15
CA ARG A 47 3.22 0.76 3.89
C ARG A 47 4.69 1.14 3.86
N SER A 48 5.12 1.90 2.86
CA SER A 48 6.50 2.41 2.83
C SER A 48 6.71 3.42 3.96
N PRO A 49 7.70 3.23 4.86
CA PRO A 49 7.96 4.14 5.98
C PRO A 49 8.30 5.58 5.54
N SER A 50 8.81 5.73 4.31
CA SER A 50 9.16 7.02 3.71
C SER A 50 7.97 7.81 3.15
N SER A 51 6.80 7.16 3.04
CA SER A 51 5.57 7.75 2.52
C SER A 51 4.68 8.30 3.65
N PHE A 52 3.54 8.89 3.29
CA PHE A 52 2.58 9.47 4.23
C PHE A 52 1.66 8.41 4.86
N LEU A 53 0.93 8.78 5.91
CA LEU A 53 -0.25 8.03 6.36
C LEU A 53 -1.52 8.54 5.64
N PRO A 54 -2.58 7.72 5.58
CA PRO A 54 -3.87 8.18 5.08
C PRO A 54 -4.34 9.41 5.87
N GLY A 55 -4.70 10.48 5.17
CA GLY A 55 -5.16 11.72 5.79
C GLY A 55 -4.09 12.80 5.99
N ASP A 56 -2.81 12.47 5.82
CA ASP A 56 -1.71 13.46 5.98
C ASP A 56 -1.52 14.38 4.76
N CYS A 57 -2.45 14.40 3.79
CA CYS A 57 -2.39 15.25 2.61
C CYS A 57 -1.19 14.98 1.67
N GLY A 58 -0.76 13.71 1.56
CA GLY A 58 0.40 13.32 0.77
C GLY A 58 0.32 11.90 0.22
N THR A 59 1.33 11.50 -0.57
CA THR A 59 1.33 10.19 -1.22
C THR A 59 1.54 9.05 -0.20
N VAL A 60 0.56 8.15 -0.12
CA VAL A 60 0.66 6.88 0.60
C VAL A 60 1.15 5.80 -0.37
N ILE A 61 2.20 5.07 -0.02
CA ILE A 61 2.71 3.97 -0.84
C ILE A 61 2.53 2.65 -0.11
N ILE A 62 1.92 1.67 -0.77
CA ILE A 62 1.73 0.32 -0.24
C ILE A 62 2.33 -0.68 -1.21
N HIS A 63 3.25 -1.50 -0.71
CA HIS A 63 3.89 -2.58 -1.43
C HIS A 63 3.23 -3.91 -1.08
N ALA A 64 3.07 -4.79 -2.05
CA ALA A 64 2.78 -6.20 -1.77
C ALA A 64 3.28 -7.12 -2.88
N HIS A 65 3.53 -8.38 -2.54
CA HIS A 65 3.80 -9.45 -3.49
C HIS A 65 2.48 -10.10 -3.95
N HIS A 66 2.31 -11.40 -3.69
CA HIS A 66 1.19 -12.20 -4.15
C HIS A 66 -0.19 -11.66 -3.70
N HIS A 67 -0.26 -10.92 -2.60
CA HIS A 67 -1.49 -10.26 -2.15
C HIS A 67 -2.05 -9.28 -3.19
N PHE A 68 -1.20 -8.67 -4.03
CA PHE A 68 -1.63 -7.69 -5.03
C PHE A 68 -1.83 -8.28 -6.43
N ILE A 69 -1.87 -9.62 -6.58
CA ILE A 69 -2.17 -10.27 -7.86
C ILE A 69 -3.53 -9.83 -8.44
N PHE A 70 -4.48 -9.43 -7.59
CA PHE A 70 -5.78 -8.91 -8.05
C PHE A 70 -5.64 -7.64 -8.90
N LEU A 71 -4.57 -6.86 -8.72
CA LEU A 71 -4.33 -5.63 -9.48
C LEU A 71 -4.20 -5.88 -10.99
N GLN A 72 -3.96 -7.11 -11.44
CA GLN A 72 -3.98 -7.45 -12.87
C GLN A 72 -5.35 -7.16 -13.53
N ASN A 73 -6.42 -7.10 -12.73
CA ASN A 73 -7.79 -6.83 -13.18
C ASN A 73 -8.27 -5.42 -12.82
N ILE A 74 -7.42 -4.59 -12.22
CA ILE A 74 -7.78 -3.22 -11.81
C ILE A 74 -8.17 -2.38 -13.02
N ASN A 75 -9.18 -1.54 -12.85
CA ASN A 75 -9.65 -0.62 -13.87
C ASN A 75 -9.55 0.83 -13.39
N LEU A 76 -9.47 1.76 -14.34
CA LEU A 76 -9.67 3.17 -14.05
C LEU A 76 -11.05 3.37 -13.41
N ASN A 77 -11.12 4.29 -12.46
CA ASN A 77 -12.27 4.56 -11.60
C ASN A 77 -12.60 3.48 -10.56
N ASP A 78 -11.78 2.43 -10.44
CA ASP A 78 -11.93 1.52 -9.30
C ASP A 78 -11.71 2.25 -7.98
N GLN A 79 -12.46 1.84 -6.95
CA GLN A 79 -12.36 2.45 -5.64
C GLN A 79 -11.41 1.65 -4.77
N ILE A 80 -10.50 2.35 -4.09
CA ILE A 80 -9.64 1.81 -3.05
C ILE A 80 -9.91 2.59 -1.78
N ILE A 81 -10.16 1.88 -0.69
CA ILE A 81 -10.57 2.47 0.59
C ILE A 81 -9.49 2.15 1.61
N LEU A 82 -9.01 3.18 2.32
CA LEU A 82 -8.14 3.01 3.48
C LEU A 82 -8.91 3.35 4.75
N ASN A 83 -8.83 2.50 5.76
CA ASN A 83 -9.45 2.72 7.07
C ASN A 83 -8.40 2.77 8.17
N ASP A 84 -8.24 3.93 8.81
CA ASP A 84 -7.29 4.06 9.93
C ASP A 84 -7.78 3.35 11.20
N GLN A 85 -6.91 3.29 12.22
CA GLN A 85 -7.23 2.63 13.48
C GLN A 85 -8.38 3.30 14.26
N MET A 86 -8.72 4.55 13.93
CA MET A 86 -9.84 5.29 14.53
C MET A 86 -11.16 5.07 13.77
N GLY A 87 -11.14 4.30 12.68
CA GLY A 87 -12.29 4.04 11.82
C GLY A 87 -12.59 5.16 10.83
N THR A 88 -11.65 6.09 10.61
CA THR A 88 -11.80 7.10 9.55
C THR A 88 -11.56 6.46 8.21
N GLU A 89 -12.50 6.69 7.29
CA GLU A 89 -12.44 6.16 5.93
C GLU A 89 -11.86 7.20 4.96
N TYR A 90 -10.89 6.78 4.15
CA TYR A 90 -10.27 7.57 3.08
C TYR A 90 -10.50 6.87 1.74
N GLN A 91 -11.34 7.44 0.89
CA GLN A 91 -11.69 6.87 -0.40
C GLN A 91 -10.80 7.42 -1.51
N TYR A 92 -10.23 6.53 -2.32
CA TYR A 92 -9.39 6.83 -3.48
C TYR A 92 -10.01 6.25 -4.75
N CYS A 93 -9.80 6.95 -5.87
CA CYS A 93 -10.26 6.55 -7.19
C CYS A 93 -9.04 6.29 -8.10
N VAL A 94 -8.95 5.13 -8.73
CA VAL A 94 -7.84 4.76 -9.63
C VAL A 94 -7.84 5.66 -10.86
N LEU A 95 -6.70 6.32 -11.13
CA LEU A 95 -6.53 7.26 -12.24
C LEU A 95 -5.52 6.79 -13.28
N ASP A 96 -4.53 5.99 -12.88
CA ASP A 96 -3.46 5.56 -13.76
C ASP A 96 -2.92 4.18 -13.36
N VAL A 97 -2.40 3.48 -14.38
CA VAL A 97 -1.65 2.24 -14.24
C VAL A 97 -0.40 2.36 -15.08
N SER A 98 0.76 2.12 -14.46
CA SER A 98 2.04 2.15 -15.14
C SER A 98 2.96 1.00 -14.73
N ILE A 99 3.93 0.70 -15.59
CA ILE A 99 5.05 -0.18 -15.28
C ILE A 99 6.31 0.65 -15.28
N ILE A 100 7.05 0.65 -14.17
CA ILE A 100 8.33 1.37 -14.06
C ILE A 100 9.47 0.40 -13.74
N ASP A 101 10.69 0.86 -13.99
CA ASP A 101 11.93 0.16 -13.63
C ASP A 101 12.62 0.92 -12.48
N LEU A 102 12.71 0.28 -11.31
CA LEU A 102 13.28 0.91 -10.11
C LEU A 102 14.78 1.21 -10.21
N ASP A 103 15.52 0.60 -11.14
CA ASP A 103 16.93 0.95 -11.39
C ASP A 103 17.08 2.29 -12.11
N LYS A 104 16.03 2.73 -12.81
CA LYS A 104 16.05 3.94 -13.65
C LYS A 104 15.21 5.07 -13.07
N THR A 105 14.20 4.74 -12.26
CA THR A 105 13.19 5.69 -11.83
C THR A 105 12.77 5.40 -10.40
N LYS A 106 12.53 6.45 -9.62
CA LYS A 106 11.99 6.32 -8.26
C LYS A 106 10.48 6.49 -8.28
N ILE A 107 9.81 5.85 -7.34
CA ILE A 107 8.39 6.10 -7.08
C ILE A 107 8.30 7.50 -6.46
N GLU A 108 7.53 8.37 -7.09
CA GLU A 108 7.38 9.75 -6.64
C GLU A 108 6.49 9.82 -5.39
N ILE A 109 6.91 10.64 -4.43
CA ILE A 109 6.16 10.99 -3.22
C ILE A 109 5.93 12.50 -3.28
N THR A 110 4.67 12.91 -3.24
CA THR A 110 4.29 14.32 -3.31
C THR A 110 3.38 14.71 -2.15
N ASN A 111 3.16 16.02 -1.95
CA ASN A 111 2.17 16.56 -1.01
C ASN A 111 0.77 16.62 -1.65
N THR A 112 0.42 15.58 -2.40
CA THR A 112 -0.89 15.39 -3.00
C THR A 112 -1.49 14.15 -2.38
N ASP A 113 -2.77 14.20 -1.99
CA ASP A 113 -3.57 13.07 -1.49
C ASP A 113 -3.71 11.96 -2.56
N GLU A 114 -2.66 11.17 -2.71
CA GLU A 114 -2.53 10.07 -3.67
C GLU A 114 -2.23 8.76 -2.94
N LEU A 115 -2.66 7.66 -3.55
CA LEU A 115 -2.35 6.31 -3.15
C LEU A 115 -1.64 5.61 -4.30
N LYS A 116 -0.48 5.01 -4.02
CA LYS A 116 0.25 4.17 -4.97
C LYS A 116 0.31 2.73 -4.45
N LEU A 117 -0.31 1.81 -5.18
CA LEU A 117 -0.22 0.38 -4.92
C LEU A 117 0.85 -0.23 -5.83
N VAL A 118 1.84 -0.88 -5.23
CA VAL A 118 3.08 -1.27 -5.91
C VAL A 118 3.31 -2.77 -5.77
N THR A 119 3.51 -3.44 -6.90
CA THR A 119 3.78 -4.90 -6.92
C THR A 119 4.75 -5.26 -8.05
N PRO A 120 5.54 -6.36 -7.94
CA PRO A 120 6.40 -6.79 -9.03
C PRO A 120 5.65 -7.03 -10.35
N TRP A 121 6.32 -6.73 -11.47
CA TRP A 121 5.81 -7.03 -12.81
C TRP A 121 6.82 -7.89 -13.58
N PRO A 122 6.40 -8.92 -14.34
CA PRO A 122 5.03 -9.39 -14.50
C PRO A 122 4.52 -10.15 -13.26
N PHE A 123 3.19 -10.26 -13.13
CA PHE A 123 2.55 -10.89 -11.97
C PHE A 123 2.91 -12.37 -11.78
N ASP A 124 3.30 -13.07 -12.85
CA ASP A 124 3.66 -14.48 -12.89
C ASP A 124 5.18 -14.73 -12.91
N GLY A 125 6.00 -13.67 -12.87
CA GLY A 125 7.45 -13.76 -13.07
C GLY A 125 8.23 -12.96 -12.04
N PHE A 126 8.44 -13.52 -10.86
CA PHE A 126 9.42 -12.98 -9.91
C PHE A 126 10.78 -13.64 -10.13
N THR A 127 11.79 -12.83 -10.46
CA THR A 127 13.21 -13.21 -10.35
C THR A 127 13.88 -12.27 -9.36
N LYS A 128 14.99 -12.73 -8.76
CA LYS A 128 15.70 -11.97 -7.72
C LYS A 128 16.20 -10.61 -8.22
N ASP A 129 16.45 -10.49 -9.52
CA ASP A 129 16.97 -9.27 -10.15
C ASP A 129 15.85 -8.43 -10.81
N ASN A 130 14.58 -8.75 -10.56
CA ASN A 130 13.46 -8.03 -11.17
C ASN A 130 13.19 -6.69 -10.47
N THR A 131 13.47 -5.60 -11.17
CA THR A 131 13.24 -4.22 -10.73
C THR A 131 11.96 -3.61 -11.29
N LEU A 132 11.24 -4.32 -12.16
CA LEU A 132 10.00 -3.83 -12.74
C LEU A 132 8.86 -3.87 -11.72
N ARG A 133 8.10 -2.79 -11.65
CA ARG A 133 6.95 -2.65 -10.76
C ARG A 133 5.74 -2.21 -11.55
N TYR A 134 4.62 -2.90 -11.34
CA TYR A 134 3.28 -2.45 -11.69
C TYR A 134 2.81 -1.50 -10.60
N ILE A 135 2.41 -0.29 -10.99
CA ILE A 135 1.97 0.77 -10.09
C ILE A 135 0.57 1.20 -10.49
N VAL A 136 -0.36 1.05 -9.55
CA VAL A 136 -1.67 1.68 -9.61
C VAL A 136 -1.59 3.01 -8.87
N THR A 137 -1.91 4.11 -9.54
CA THR A 137 -2.03 5.42 -8.89
C THR A 137 -3.51 5.78 -8.77
N ALA A 138 -3.93 6.09 -7.55
CA ALA A 138 -5.27 6.54 -7.22
C ALA A 138 -5.21 7.88 -6.48
N ARG A 139 -6.26 8.69 -6.59
CA ARG A 139 -6.36 9.98 -5.90
C ARG A 139 -7.56 10.01 -5.00
N LYS A 140 -7.43 10.66 -3.83
CA LYS A 140 -8.53 10.77 -2.89
C LYS A 140 -9.72 11.50 -3.52
N TYR A 141 -10.94 11.03 -3.23
CA TYR A 141 -12.14 11.78 -3.60
C TYR A 141 -12.13 13.12 -2.87
N GLU A 142 -12.22 14.21 -3.63
CA GLU A 142 -12.58 15.50 -3.05
C GLU A 142 -14.08 15.46 -2.72
N THR A 143 -14.41 15.14 -1.47
CA THR A 143 -15.78 15.34 -1.00
C THR A 143 -16.01 16.84 -0.90
N TYR A 144 -16.56 17.45 -1.95
CA TYR A 144 -17.14 18.78 -1.85
C TYR A 144 -18.31 18.69 -0.86
N GLN A 145 -18.05 19.09 0.39
CA GLN A 145 -19.10 19.36 1.36
C GLN A 145 -19.85 20.60 0.83
N ASN A 146 -21.02 20.37 0.23
CA ASN A 146 -22.01 21.43 -0.01
C ASN A 146 -22.67 21.83 1.32
#